data_AF-A0A2X1CVM8-F1
#
_entry.id   AF-A0A2X1CVM8-F1
#
_cell.length_a   1.000
_cell.length_b   1.000
_cell.length_c   1.000
_cell.angle_alpha   90.00
_cell.angle_beta   90.00
_cell.angle_gamma   90.00
#
_symmetry.space_group_name_H-M   'P 1'
#
loop_
_entity.id
_entity.type
_entity.pdbx_description
1 polymer ?
#
loop_
_entity_poly.entity_id
_entity_poly.type
_entity_poly.pdbx_seq_one_letter_code
_entity_poly.pdbx_strand_id
1 'polypeptide(L)'
;MTVSRNLIVFAALNGALAVALGAFAAHGAGPQIKTLLTTGAQYQIVHAVFAFACAQWTGGGGLARVAGWLGSVGGLIFCLALAAIAFLGVPAFGAVAPIGGLLMIAGWLCLAFAALRSRP
;
A
#
# COMPACT_ATOMS: atom_id res chain seq x y z
N MET A 1 -19.56 15.97 3.30
CA MET A 1 -18.77 14.74 3.13
C MET A 1 -17.48 14.92 3.91
N THR A 2 -17.22 14.11 4.93
CA THR A 2 -16.10 14.29 5.84
C THR A 2 -14.88 13.51 5.38
N VAL A 3 -13.72 14.14 5.47
CA VAL A 3 -12.41 13.54 5.24
C VAL A 3 -12.22 12.34 6.19
N SER A 4 -11.71 11.22 5.67
CA SER A 4 -11.53 10.00 6.47
C SER A 4 -10.27 10.05 7.33
N ARG A 5 -10.39 10.59 8.56
CA ARG A 5 -9.27 10.74 9.50
C ARG A 5 -8.51 9.43 9.74
N ASN A 6 -9.23 8.33 9.90
CA ASN A 6 -8.62 7.02 10.16
C ASN A 6 -7.78 6.54 8.97
N LEU A 7 -8.27 6.75 7.74
CA LEU A 7 -7.53 6.38 6.53
C LEU A 7 -6.29 7.26 6.33
N ILE A 8 -6.37 8.54 6.68
CA ILE A 8 -5.20 9.44 6.67
C ILE A 8 -4.13 8.96 7.66
N VAL A 9 -4.52 8.66 8.90
CA VAL A 9 -3.58 8.16 9.92
C VAL A 9 -2.94 6.86 9.44
N PHE A 10 -3.73 5.93 8.92
CA PHE A 10 -3.21 4.67 8.38
C PHE A 10 -2.26 4.88 7.20
N ALA A 11 -2.62 5.73 6.24
CA ALA A 11 -1.77 6.10 5.11
C ALA A 11 -0.45 6.71 5.57
N ALA A 12 -0.48 7.62 6.55
CA ALA A 12 0.73 8.27 7.10
C ALA A 12 1.66 7.26 7.77
N LEU A 13 1.12 6.34 8.59
CA LEU A 13 1.90 5.28 9.24
C LEU A 13 2.49 4.31 8.21
N ASN A 14 1.71 3.91 7.19
CA ASN A 14 2.22 3.09 6.09
C ASN A 14 3.34 3.80 5.32
N GLY A 15 3.19 5.10 5.06
CA GLY A 15 4.20 5.90 4.40
C GLY A 15 5.49 5.97 5.22
N ALA A 16 5.39 6.19 6.53
CA ALA A 16 6.54 6.20 7.43
C ALA A 16 7.25 4.84 7.45
N LEU A 17 6.50 3.74 7.52
CA LEU A 17 7.05 2.38 7.46
C LEU A 17 7.75 2.12 6.13
N ALA A 18 7.14 2.51 5.01
CA ALA A 18 7.74 2.36 3.69
C ALA A 18 9.05 3.15 3.54
N VAL A 19 9.10 4.38 4.08
CA VAL A 19 10.34 5.18 4.11
C VAL A 19 11.42 4.50 4.96
N ALA A 20 11.07 3.99 6.15
CA ALA A 20 12.01 3.28 7.01
C ALA A 20 12.58 2.03 6.34
N LEU A 21 11.72 1.20 5.74
CA LEU A 21 12.13 0.00 5.00
C LEU A 21 12.96 0.34 3.77
N GLY A 22 12.58 1.36 3.00
CA GLY A 22 13.33 1.81 1.82
C GLY A 22 14.71 2.37 2.17
N ALA A 23 14.81 3.17 3.24
CA ALA A 23 16.08 3.70 3.73
C ALA A 23 17.01 2.57 4.19
N PHE A 24 16.48 1.60 4.93
CA PHE A 24 17.22 0.40 5.33
C PHE A 24 17.65 -0.42 4.10
N ALA A 25 16.77 -0.64 3.11
CA ALA A 25 17.12 -1.34 1.88
C ALA A 25 18.27 -0.66 1.11
N ALA A 26 18.32 0.67 1.10
CA ALA A 26 19.34 1.42 0.40
C ALA A 26 20.71 1.37 1.09
N HIS A 27 20.75 1.50 2.43
CA HIS A 27 21.98 1.74 3.18
C HIS A 27 22.41 0.59 4.10
N GLY A 28 21.47 -0.18 4.66
CA GLY A 28 21.72 -1.22 5.66
C GLY A 28 21.54 -2.66 5.17
N ALA A 29 20.85 -2.87 4.05
CA ALA A 29 20.57 -4.19 3.52
C ALA A 29 21.73 -4.76 2.69
N GLY A 30 22.07 -6.03 2.94
CA GLY A 30 22.97 -6.79 2.08
C GLY A 30 22.38 -7.07 0.69
N PRO A 31 23.22 -7.39 -0.33
CA PRO A 31 22.78 -7.59 -1.71
C PRO A 31 21.65 -8.62 -1.88
N GLN A 32 21.59 -9.62 -1.01
CA GLN A 32 20.65 -10.75 -1.08
C GLN A 32 19.21 -10.33 -0.79
N ILE A 33 19.00 -9.34 0.08
CA ILE A 33 17.66 -8.93 0.53
C ILE A 33 17.24 -7.56 -0.02
N LYS A 34 18.22 -6.79 -0.52
CA LYS A 34 18.02 -5.41 -0.98
C LYS A 34 16.89 -5.27 -1.99
N THR A 35 16.84 -6.15 -2.99
CA THR A 35 15.79 -6.10 -4.04
C THR A 35 14.40 -6.30 -3.45
N LEU A 36 14.21 -7.31 -2.61
CA LEU A 36 12.91 -7.60 -1.98
C LEU A 36 12.41 -6.44 -1.12
N LEU A 37 13.29 -5.88 -0.28
CA LEU A 37 12.94 -4.76 0.60
C LEU A 37 12.67 -3.48 -0.21
N THR A 38 13.44 -3.22 -1.26
CA THR A 38 13.24 -2.07 -2.16
C THR A 38 11.88 -2.17 -2.85
N THR A 39 11.56 -3.34 -3.43
CA THR A 39 10.26 -3.57 -4.08
C THR A 39 9.12 -3.46 -3.08
N GLY A 40 9.22 -4.07 -1.90
CA GLY A 40 8.20 -3.98 -0.86
C GLY A 40 7.94 -2.52 -0.43
N ALA A 41 9.00 -1.77 -0.15
CA ALA A 41 8.91 -0.36 0.23
C ALA A 41 8.28 0.50 -0.87
N GLN A 42 8.66 0.26 -2.14
CA GLN A 42 8.12 1.00 -3.29
C GLN A 42 6.61 0.80 -3.44
N TYR A 43 6.10 -0.43 -3.39
CA TYR A 43 4.66 -0.68 -3.49
C TYR A 43 3.90 -0.12 -2.28
N GLN A 44 4.49 -0.21 -1.08
CA GLN A 44 3.87 0.33 0.14
C GLN A 44 3.75 1.86 0.10
N ILE A 45 4.80 2.58 -0.31
CA ILE A 45 4.74 4.06 -0.36
C ILE A 45 3.76 4.54 -1.44
N VAL A 46 3.74 3.89 -2.61
CA VAL A 46 2.77 4.21 -3.67
C VAL A 46 1.34 4.08 -3.16
N HIS A 47 1.05 3.05 -2.37
CA HIS A 47 -0.31 2.86 -1.86
C HIS A 47 -0.65 3.59 -0.56
N ALA A 48 0.36 4.01 0.20
CA ALA A 48 0.18 5.02 1.23
C ALA A 48 -0.30 6.34 0.61
N VAL A 49 0.40 6.83 -0.42
CA VAL A 49 0.06 8.07 -1.13
C VAL A 49 -1.30 7.96 -1.81
N PHE A 50 -1.58 6.84 -2.48
CA PHE A 50 -2.89 6.55 -3.05
C PHE A 50 -4.02 6.62 -2.02
N ALA A 51 -3.84 6.00 -0.85
CA ALA A 51 -4.85 6.03 0.21
C ALA A 51 -5.04 7.44 0.80
N PHE A 52 -3.96 8.21 0.94
CA PHE A 52 -4.05 9.61 1.32
C PHE A 52 -4.87 10.41 0.30
N ALA A 53 -4.59 10.27 -1.00
CA ALA A 53 -5.35 10.94 -2.06
C ALA A 53 -6.85 10.54 -2.03
N CYS A 54 -7.14 9.25 -1.88
CA CYS A 54 -8.51 8.74 -1.73
C CYS A 54 -9.24 9.35 -0.52
N ALA A 55 -8.53 9.56 0.60
CA ALA A 55 -9.11 10.13 1.81
C ALA A 55 -9.45 11.63 1.68
N GLN A 56 -8.70 12.36 0.84
CA GLN A 56 -8.90 13.79 0.58
C GLN A 56 -9.98 14.05 -0.48
N TRP A 57 -10.31 13.06 -1.30
CA TRP A 57 -11.29 13.23 -2.36
C TRP A 57 -12.72 13.27 -1.83
N THR A 58 -13.20 14.48 -1.53
CA THR A 58 -14.54 14.72 -0.98
C THR A 58 -15.65 14.26 -1.92
N GLY A 59 -15.47 14.37 -3.25
CA GLY A 59 -16.45 13.95 -4.26
C GLY A 59 -16.59 12.44 -4.46
N GLY A 60 -15.58 11.64 -4.09
CA GLY A 60 -15.56 10.19 -4.33
C GLY A 60 -16.39 9.35 -3.34
N GLY A 61 -16.89 9.97 -2.28
CA GLY A 61 -17.84 9.36 -1.34
C GLY A 61 -17.31 8.12 -0.60
N GLY A 62 -18.16 7.09 -0.47
CA GLY A 62 -17.79 5.83 0.19
C GLY A 62 -16.83 4.96 -0.63
N LEU A 63 -16.98 4.96 -1.97
CA LEU A 63 -16.19 4.11 -2.85
C LEU A 63 -14.71 4.52 -2.88
N ALA A 64 -14.41 5.82 -2.90
CA ALA A 64 -13.02 6.29 -2.78
C ALA A 64 -12.38 5.85 -1.46
N ARG A 65 -13.12 5.87 -0.35
CA ARG A 65 -12.61 5.37 0.95
C ARG A 65 -12.32 3.88 0.92
N VAL A 66 -13.20 3.08 0.31
CA VAL A 66 -12.97 1.63 0.12
C VAL A 66 -11.74 1.38 -0.75
N ALA A 67 -11.61 2.12 -1.86
CA ALA A 67 -10.43 2.06 -2.72
C ALA A 67 -9.14 2.29 -1.92
N GLY A 68 -9.07 3.39 -1.16
CA GLY A 68 -7.91 3.72 -0.33
C GLY A 68 -7.56 2.64 0.70
N TRP A 69 -8.55 2.02 1.33
CA TRP A 69 -8.31 0.88 2.24
C TRP A 69 -7.78 -0.35 1.49
N LEU A 70 -8.38 -0.73 0.37
CA LEU A 70 -7.92 -1.87 -0.44
C LEU A 70 -6.46 -1.68 -0.87
N GLY A 71 -6.14 -0.50 -1.41
CA GLY A 71 -4.78 -0.18 -1.85
C GLY A 71 -3.77 -0.20 -0.70
N SER A 72 -4.03 0.52 0.39
CA SER A 72 -3.06 0.64 1.50
C SER A 72 -2.90 -0.65 2.30
N VAL A 73 -3.97 -1.42 2.54
CA VAL A 73 -3.87 -2.75 3.17
C VAL A 73 -3.16 -3.73 2.25
N GLY A 74 -3.47 -3.71 0.95
CA GLY A 74 -2.78 -4.52 -0.05
C GLY A 74 -1.28 -4.23 -0.11
N GLY A 75 -0.90 -2.96 -0.13
CA GLY A 75 0.50 -2.52 -0.11
C GLY A 75 1.24 -2.93 1.17
N LEU A 76 0.58 -2.85 2.34
CA LEU A 76 1.16 -3.31 3.60
C LEU A 76 1.38 -4.83 3.59
N ILE A 77 0.37 -5.62 3.20
CA ILE A 77 0.48 -7.09 3.11
C ILE A 77 1.60 -7.49 2.14
N PHE A 78 1.64 -6.88 0.96
CA PHE A 78 2.65 -7.14 -0.06
C PHE A 78 4.06 -6.85 0.49
N CYS A 79 4.25 -5.69 1.11
CA CYS A 79 5.53 -5.30 1.68
C CYS A 79 5.99 -6.21 2.82
N LEU A 80 5.10 -6.51 3.77
CA LEU A 80 5.42 -7.40 4.89
C LEU A 80 5.73 -8.83 4.42
N ALA A 81 5.06 -9.32 3.37
CA ALA A 81 5.39 -10.61 2.78
C ALA A 81 6.81 -10.65 2.19
N LEU A 82 7.21 -9.63 1.44
CA LEU A 82 8.58 -9.54 0.90
C LEU A 82 9.62 -9.34 2.01
N ALA A 83 9.30 -8.55 3.04
CA ALA A 83 10.16 -8.38 4.21
C ALA A 83 10.32 -9.69 5.00
N ALA A 84 9.26 -10.50 5.14
CA ALA A 84 9.33 -11.81 5.78
C ALA A 84 10.24 -12.77 4.98
N ILE A 85 10.14 -12.80 3.65
CA ILE A 85 11.05 -13.60 2.82
C ILE A 85 12.49 -13.11 2.98
N ALA A 86 12.71 -11.79 2.97
CA ALA A 86 14.02 -11.18 3.11
C ALA A 86 14.69 -11.48 4.46
N PHE A 87 14.00 -11.25 5.57
CA PHE A 87 14.59 -11.35 6.92
C PHE A 87 14.54 -12.75 7.51
N LEU A 88 13.49 -13.51 7.22
CA LEU A 88 13.24 -14.81 7.85
C LEU A 88 13.56 -15.98 6.91
N GLY A 89 13.81 -15.71 5.62
CA GLY A 89 14.10 -16.74 4.63
C GLY A 89 12.94 -17.71 4.38
N VAL A 90 11.70 -17.33 4.70
CA VAL A 90 10.51 -18.20 4.63
C VAL A 90 9.85 -18.06 3.24
N PRO A 91 10.08 -18.98 2.29
CA PRO A 91 9.64 -18.79 0.90
C PRO A 91 8.13 -18.90 0.72
N ALA A 92 7.44 -19.56 1.67
CA ALA A 92 5.99 -19.73 1.67
C ALA A 92 5.22 -18.39 1.69
N PHE A 93 5.84 -17.32 2.21
CA PHE A 93 5.27 -15.97 2.12
C PHE A 93 5.19 -15.44 0.69
N GLY A 94 5.82 -16.10 -0.28
CA GLY A 94 5.65 -15.83 -1.70
C GLY A 94 4.20 -15.95 -2.18
N ALA A 95 3.37 -16.78 -1.54
CA ALA A 95 1.94 -16.88 -1.84
C ALA A 95 1.10 -15.75 -1.20
N VAL A 96 1.63 -15.05 -0.20
CA VAL A 96 0.95 -13.93 0.48
C VAL A 96 1.09 -12.63 -0.33
N ALA A 97 2.23 -12.42 -0.99
CA ALA A 97 2.44 -11.23 -1.82
C ALA A 97 1.36 -11.08 -2.93
N PRO A 98 0.96 -12.13 -3.68
CA PRO A 98 -0.17 -12.07 -4.62
C PRO A 98 -1.49 -11.57 -4.03
N ILE A 99 -1.79 -11.89 -2.77
CA ILE A 99 -3.00 -11.40 -2.09
C ILE A 99 -2.93 -9.88 -1.93
N GLY A 100 -1.77 -9.37 -1.50
CA GLY A 100 -1.50 -7.93 -1.49
C GLY A 100 -1.68 -7.32 -2.89
N GLY A 101 -1.09 -7.96 -3.91
CA GLY A 101 -1.25 -7.63 -5.34
C GLY A 101 -2.70 -7.43 -5.77
N LEU A 102 -3.55 -8.41 -5.49
CA LEU A 102 -4.95 -8.40 -5.85
C LEU A 102 -5.73 -7.27 -5.15
N LEU A 103 -5.45 -7.01 -3.87
CA LEU A 103 -6.06 -5.90 -3.14
C LEU A 103 -5.65 -4.54 -3.72
N MET A 104 -4.39 -4.39 -4.10
CA MET A 104 -3.87 -3.19 -4.77
C MET A 104 -4.58 -2.93 -6.10
N ILE A 105 -4.74 -3.98 -6.93
CA ILE A 105 -5.47 -3.92 -8.19
C ILE A 105 -6.94 -3.56 -7.95
N ALA A 106 -7.59 -4.24 -6.99
CA ALA A 106 -8.98 -3.97 -6.64
C ALA A 106 -9.18 -2.52 -6.14
N GLY A 107 -8.20 -1.97 -5.41
CA GLY A 107 -8.19 -0.57 -5.00
C GLY A 107 -8.25 0.40 -6.18
N TRP A 108 -7.37 0.23 -7.19
CA TRP A 108 -7.38 1.08 -8.39
C TRP A 108 -8.68 0.95 -9.20
N LEU A 109 -9.17 -0.28 -9.39
CA LEU A 109 -10.44 -0.51 -10.10
C LEU A 109 -11.62 0.10 -9.35
N CYS A 110 -11.63 0.01 -8.02
CA CYS A 110 -12.64 0.63 -7.18
C CYS A 110 -12.59 2.16 -7.28
N LEU A 111 -11.39 2.76 -7.32
CA LEU A 111 -11.24 4.20 -7.51
C LEU A 111 -11.75 4.65 -8.88
N ALA A 112 -11.43 3.92 -9.95
CA ALA A 112 -11.93 4.19 -11.29
C ALA A 112 -13.47 4.11 -11.33
N PHE A 113 -14.06 3.09 -10.71
CA PHE A 113 -15.51 2.97 -10.58
C PHE A 113 -16.13 4.11 -9.76
N ALA A 114 -15.47 4.54 -8.68
CA ALA A 114 -15.90 5.71 -7.91
C ALA A 114 -15.94 6.96 -8.79
N ALA A 115 -14.93 7.19 -9.63
CA ALA A 115 -14.86 8.33 -10.55
C ALA A 115 -15.98 8.32 -11.58
N LEU A 116 -16.23 7.17 -12.21
CA LEU A 116 -17.31 7.02 -13.19
C LEU A 116 -18.71 7.26 -12.59
N ARG A 117 -18.88 7.05 -11.27
CA ARG A 117 -20.16 7.27 -10.57
C ARG A 117 -20.26 8.65 -9.93
N SER A 118 -19.14 9.34 -9.73
CA SER A 118 -19.12 10.66 -9.10
C SER A 118 -19.71 11.66 -10.09
N ARG A 119 -20.73 12.40 -9.68
CA ARG A 119 -21.25 13.52 -10.49
C ARG A 119 -20.22 14.66 -10.44
N PRO A 120 -19.98 15.37 -11.56
CA PRO A 120 -19.09 16.51 -11.60
C PRO A 120 -19.52 17.61 -10.62
#